data_AF-A0A843RX06-F1
#
_entry.id   AF-A0A843RX06-F1
#
_cell.length_a   1.000
_cell.length_b   1.000
_cell.length_c   1.000
_cell.angle_alpha   90.00
_cell.angle_beta   90.00
_cell.angle_gamma   90.00
#
_symmetry.space_group_name_H-M   'P 1'
#
loop_
_entity.id
_entity.type
_entity.pdbx_description
1 polymer ?
#
loop_
_entity_poly.entity_id
_entity_poly.type
_entity_poly.pdbx_seq_one_letter_code
_entity_poly.pdbx_strand_id
1 'polypeptide(L)'
;MRSRKARTQGKRRRAKPVLVAVFPELTQVLQGYLHEDFGIEHGSAHEAIAAYRADASDEERARFNREVGRFLRMVHGARISAIRRILARDFRSAWAPRSVAELRSVLFDREDESKSL
;
A
#
# COMPACT_ATOMS: atom_id res chain seq x y z
N MET A 1 25.81 -50.91 -11.69
CA MET A 1 26.41 -49.63 -11.25
C MET A 1 25.73 -48.46 -11.97
N ARG A 2 25.21 -47.51 -11.19
CA ARG A 2 24.89 -46.08 -11.50
C ARG A 2 23.75 -45.74 -12.47
N SER A 3 22.62 -45.38 -11.86
CA SER A 3 21.56 -44.50 -12.35
C SER A 3 22.06 -43.08 -12.70
N ARG A 4 21.40 -42.42 -13.68
CA ARG A 4 21.13 -40.96 -13.73
C ARG A 4 19.85 -40.74 -14.55
N LYS A 5 18.67 -40.82 -13.93
CA LYS A 5 17.83 -39.70 -13.46
C LYS A 5 17.70 -38.53 -14.44
N ALA A 6 16.49 -38.42 -14.97
CA ALA A 6 15.88 -37.24 -15.58
C ALA A 6 16.14 -35.97 -14.78
N ARG A 7 16.31 -34.84 -15.49
CA ARG A 7 16.09 -33.51 -14.92
C ARG A 7 15.02 -32.81 -15.74
N THR A 8 13.81 -32.93 -15.23
CA THR A 8 12.63 -32.15 -15.58
C THR A 8 12.96 -30.67 -15.44
N GLN A 9 12.74 -29.94 -16.52
CA GLN A 9 12.91 -28.50 -16.65
C GLN A 9 12.06 -27.79 -15.59
N GLY A 10 12.73 -27.14 -14.64
CA GLY A 10 12.11 -26.42 -13.54
C GLY A 10 11.18 -25.32 -14.04
N LYS A 11 9.90 -25.44 -13.65
CA LYS A 11 8.84 -24.43 -13.76
C LYS A 11 9.40 -23.05 -13.38
N ARG A 12 9.57 -22.16 -14.37
CA ARG A 12 9.92 -20.75 -14.14
C ARG A 12 8.93 -20.17 -13.13
N ARG A 13 9.38 -19.92 -11.88
CA ARG A 13 8.60 -19.18 -10.89
C ARG A 13 8.31 -17.83 -11.53
N ARG A 14 7.04 -17.55 -11.86
CA ARG A 14 6.60 -16.22 -12.28
C ARG A 14 7.16 -15.23 -11.27
N ALA A 15 7.97 -14.28 -11.73
CA ALA A 15 8.43 -13.19 -10.86
C ALA A 15 7.18 -12.57 -10.24
N LYS A 16 7.15 -12.46 -8.90
CA LYS A 16 6.06 -11.73 -8.24
C LYS A 16 6.03 -10.32 -8.84
N PRO A 17 4.88 -9.81 -9.28
CA PRO A 17 4.79 -8.39 -9.62
C PRO A 17 5.29 -7.60 -8.43
N VAL A 18 6.26 -6.70 -8.65
CA VAL A 18 6.64 -5.72 -7.63
C VAL A 18 5.37 -4.92 -7.33
N LEU A 19 4.93 -4.87 -6.07
CA LEU A 19 3.65 -4.27 -5.70
C LEU A 19 3.56 -2.82 -6.20
N VAL A 20 4.68 -2.09 -6.23
CA VAL A 20 4.82 -0.75 -6.81
C VAL A 20 4.25 -0.65 -8.22
N ALA A 21 4.46 -1.65 -9.08
CA ALA A 21 3.99 -1.63 -10.46
C ALA A 21 2.47 -1.82 -10.58
N VAL A 22 1.81 -2.36 -9.54
CA VAL A 22 0.36 -2.61 -9.51
C VAL A 22 -0.38 -1.47 -8.78
N PHE A 23 0.33 -0.71 -7.95
CA PHE A 23 -0.18 0.36 -7.11
C PHE A 23 0.64 1.66 -7.29
N PRO A 24 0.73 2.22 -8.51
CA PRO A 24 1.54 3.40 -8.79
C PRO A 24 1.13 4.64 -7.97
N GLU A 25 -0.18 4.93 -7.89
CA GLU A 25 -0.69 6.11 -7.18
C GLU A 25 -0.45 5.97 -5.67
N LEU A 26 -0.78 4.81 -5.10
CA LEU A 26 -0.52 4.53 -3.68
C LEU A 26 0.97 4.59 -3.36
N THR A 27 1.84 4.16 -4.27
CA THR A 27 3.28 4.28 -4.07
C THR A 27 3.73 5.73 -4.05
N GLN A 28 3.28 6.53 -5.01
CA GLN A 28 3.60 7.95 -5.07
C GLN A 28 3.17 8.67 -3.80
N VAL A 29 1.95 8.45 -3.32
CA VAL A 29 1.44 9.08 -2.10
C VAL A 29 2.22 8.65 -0.86
N LEU A 30 2.46 7.34 -0.71
CA LEU A 30 3.18 6.83 0.46
C LEU A 30 4.64 7.30 0.51
N GLN A 31 5.29 7.52 -0.64
CA GLN A 31 6.65 8.07 -0.71
C GLN A 31 6.68 9.59 -0.58
N GLY A 32 5.68 10.28 -1.11
CA GLY A 32 5.61 11.75 -1.10
C GLY A 32 5.15 12.33 0.23
N TYR A 33 4.21 11.67 0.91
CA TYR A 33 3.57 12.21 2.12
C TYR A 33 3.85 11.39 3.37
N LEU A 34 4.22 10.10 3.26
CA LEU A 34 4.55 9.24 4.41
C LEU A 34 6.02 8.80 4.39
N HIS A 35 6.90 9.75 4.09
CA HIS A 35 8.37 9.64 4.12
C HIS A 35 8.93 9.83 5.55
N GLU A 36 10.24 9.69 5.73
CA GLU A 36 10.88 9.69 7.06
C GLU A 36 10.56 10.90 7.95
N ASP A 37 10.30 12.06 7.34
CA ASP A 37 10.05 13.32 8.03
C ASP A 37 8.56 13.72 8.08
N PHE A 38 7.63 12.85 7.66
CA PHE A 38 6.20 13.19 7.62
C PHE A 38 5.66 13.70 8.98
N GLY A 39 6.20 13.19 10.09
CA GLY A 39 5.79 13.60 11.43
C GLY A 39 6.25 15.02 11.79
N ILE A 40 7.31 15.51 11.16
CA ILE A 40 7.81 16.89 11.31
C ILE A 40 7.05 17.81 10.35
N GLU A 41 6.86 17.39 9.10
CA GLU A 41 6.24 18.21 8.05
C GLU A 41 4.72 18.34 8.20
N HIS A 42 4.06 17.24 8.57
CA HIS A 42 2.59 17.16 8.60
C HIS A 42 2.04 16.90 10.00
N GLY A 43 2.86 16.55 10.99
CA GLY A 43 2.44 16.24 12.36
C GLY A 43 2.01 14.77 12.56
N SER A 44 1.17 14.25 11.67
CA SER A 44 0.66 12.87 11.75
C SER A 44 0.40 12.24 10.38
N ALA A 45 0.24 10.91 10.35
CA ALA A 45 -0.08 10.21 9.11
C ALA A 45 -1.47 10.58 8.57
N HIS A 46 -2.42 10.90 9.47
CA HIS A 46 -3.73 11.43 9.09
C HIS A 46 -3.60 12.78 8.40
N GLU A 47 -2.84 13.70 9.00
CA GLU A 47 -2.62 15.04 8.43
C GLU A 47 -1.83 14.98 7.13
N ALA A 48 -0.87 14.07 6.99
CA ALA A 48 -0.15 13.87 5.73
C ALA A 48 -1.06 13.38 4.59
N ILE A 49 -1.96 12.42 4.86
CA ILE A 49 -2.94 11.99 3.85
C ILE A 49 -3.99 13.07 3.59
N ALA A 50 -4.37 13.86 4.60
CA ALA A 50 -5.26 15.01 4.41
C ALA A 50 -4.61 16.08 3.52
N ALA A 51 -3.31 16.36 3.71
CA ALA A 51 -2.53 17.26 2.87
C ALA A 51 -2.51 16.76 1.41
N TYR A 52 -2.22 15.48 1.18
CA TYR A 52 -2.34 14.89 -0.16
C TYR A 52 -3.74 15.10 -0.75
N ARG A 53 -4.80 14.82 0.01
CA ARG A 53 -6.18 14.98 -0.49
C ARG A 53 -6.52 16.43 -0.82
N ALA A 54 -5.96 17.40 -0.10
CA ALA A 54 -6.14 18.82 -0.38
C ALA A 54 -5.40 19.26 -1.66
N ASP A 55 -4.20 18.73 -1.88
CA ASP A 55 -3.36 19.05 -3.04
C ASP A 55 -3.80 18.31 -4.32
N ALA A 56 -4.38 17.12 -4.17
CA ALA A 56 -4.71 16.22 -5.27
C ALA A 56 -5.95 16.65 -6.07
N SER A 57 -5.90 16.41 -7.38
CA SER A 57 -7.07 16.52 -8.26
C SER A 57 -8.13 15.44 -7.94
N ASP A 58 -9.35 15.62 -8.45
CA ASP A 58 -10.40 14.60 -8.33
C ASP A 58 -9.98 13.26 -8.96
N GLU A 59 -9.26 13.30 -10.08
CA GLU A 59 -8.76 12.09 -10.74
C GLU A 59 -7.67 11.38 -9.92
N GLU A 60 -6.77 12.13 -9.29
CA GLU A 60 -5.74 11.62 -8.38
C GLU A 60 -6.39 10.97 -7.16
N ARG A 61 -7.29 11.68 -6.47
CA ARG A 61 -8.07 11.15 -5.35
C ARG A 61 -8.80 9.86 -5.73
N ALA A 62 -9.43 9.83 -6.91
CA ALA A 62 -10.14 8.65 -7.39
C ALA A 62 -9.19 7.47 -7.68
N ARG A 63 -8.00 7.71 -8.27
CA ARG A 63 -6.98 6.67 -8.48
C ARG A 63 -6.49 6.12 -7.14
N PHE A 64 -6.18 7.01 -6.20
CA PHE A 64 -5.70 6.65 -4.87
C PHE A 64 -6.72 5.81 -4.11
N ASN A 65 -7.98 6.25 -4.05
CA ASN A 65 -9.05 5.51 -3.39
C ASN A 65 -9.25 4.10 -3.99
N ARG A 66 -9.19 3.96 -5.33
CA ARG A 66 -9.27 2.63 -5.99
C ARG A 66 -8.09 1.73 -5.60
N GLU A 67 -6.89 2.28 -5.51
CA GLU A 67 -5.69 1.54 -5.12
C GLU A 67 -5.68 1.15 -3.65
N VAL A 68 -6.05 2.07 -2.76
CA VAL A 68 -6.26 1.79 -1.34
C VAL A 68 -7.25 0.64 -1.16
N GLY A 69 -8.40 0.67 -1.84
CA GLY A 69 -9.38 -0.40 -1.76
C GLY A 69 -8.83 -1.77 -2.21
N ARG A 70 -8.05 -1.80 -3.29
CA ARG A 70 -7.38 -3.02 -3.78
C ARG A 70 -6.30 -3.50 -2.81
N PHE A 71 -5.49 -2.59 -2.26
CA PHE A 71 -4.45 -2.90 -1.28
C PHE A 71 -5.04 -3.47 0.01
N LEU A 72 -6.08 -2.83 0.56
CA LEU A 72 -6.77 -3.29 1.77
C LEU A 72 -7.39 -4.68 1.61
N ARG A 73 -7.91 -5.02 0.42
CA ARG A 73 -8.36 -6.39 0.10
C ARG A 73 -7.20 -7.37 0.03
N MET A 74 -6.07 -6.98 -0.57
CA MET A 74 -4.87 -7.82 -0.67
C MET A 74 -4.28 -8.18 0.71
N VAL A 75 -4.28 -7.23 1.64
CA VAL A 75 -3.74 -7.44 3.00
C VAL A 75 -4.83 -7.88 4.00
N HIS A 76 -6.03 -8.18 3.53
CA HIS A 76 -7.11 -8.66 4.39
C HIS A 76 -6.71 -9.95 5.11
N GLY A 77 -6.88 -9.99 6.43
CA GLY A 77 -6.48 -11.13 7.27
C GLY A 77 -4.97 -11.24 7.52
N ALA A 78 -4.14 -10.36 6.93
CA ALA A 78 -2.72 -10.32 7.22
C ALA A 78 -2.44 -9.73 8.62
N ARG A 79 -1.38 -10.22 9.27
CA ARG A 79 -0.90 -9.63 10.53
C ARG A 79 -0.32 -8.24 10.27
N ILE A 80 -0.53 -7.31 11.21
CA ILE A 80 -0.03 -5.93 11.08
C ILE A 80 1.49 -5.85 10.84
N SER A 81 2.28 -6.77 11.41
CA SER A 81 3.73 -6.86 11.16
C SER A 81 4.09 -7.25 9.72
N ALA A 82 3.22 -8.01 9.03
CA ALA A 82 3.40 -8.28 7.60
C ALA A 82 3.06 -7.05 6.76
N ILE A 83 2.00 -6.33 7.11
CA ILE A 83 1.60 -5.09 6.44
C ILE A 83 2.69 -4.02 6.55
N ARG A 84 3.24 -3.80 7.74
CA ARG A 84 4.36 -2.86 7.96
C ARG A 84 5.57 -3.20 7.08
N ARG A 85 5.89 -4.48 6.93
CA ARG A 85 7.01 -4.91 6.05
C ARG A 85 6.73 -4.59 4.59
N ILE A 86 5.49 -4.73 4.14
CA ILE A 86 5.08 -4.37 2.77
C ILE A 86 5.21 -2.86 2.58
N LEU A 87 4.65 -2.06 3.50
CA LEU A 87 4.73 -0.60 3.44
C LEU A 87 6.19 -0.10 3.41
N ALA A 88 7.04 -0.64 4.27
CA ALA A 88 8.44 -0.24 4.35
C ALA A 88 9.28 -0.72 3.15
N ARG A 89 9.12 -1.98 2.71
CA ARG A 89 10.00 -2.56 1.68
C ARG A 89 9.53 -2.27 0.27
N ASP A 90 8.24 -2.47 0.02
CA ASP A 90 7.68 -2.36 -1.32
C ASP A 90 7.28 -0.92 -1.61
N PHE A 91 6.59 -0.26 -0.67
CA PHE A 91 6.13 1.12 -0.86
C PHE A 91 7.14 2.18 -0.42
N ARG A 92 8.21 1.79 0.28
CA ARG A 92 9.24 2.71 0.82
C ARG A 92 8.70 3.79 1.74
N SER A 93 7.58 3.51 2.42
CA SER A 93 7.00 4.39 3.42
C SER A 93 7.70 4.25 4.77
N ALA A 94 7.89 5.36 5.48
CA ALA A 94 8.35 5.37 6.86
C ALA A 94 7.20 5.17 7.86
N TRP A 95 5.96 5.33 7.43
CA TRP A 95 4.80 5.12 8.29
C TRP A 95 4.60 3.65 8.65
N ALA A 96 4.47 3.41 9.96
CA ALA A 96 4.31 2.08 10.54
C ALA A 96 3.01 2.00 11.38
N PRO A 97 1.84 1.74 10.77
CA PRO A 97 0.56 1.74 11.47
C PRO A 97 0.55 0.78 12.66
N ARG A 98 -0.07 1.17 13.79
CA ARG A 98 -0.16 0.36 15.02
C ARG A 98 -1.15 -0.78 14.91
N SER A 99 -2.16 -0.62 14.07
CA SER A 99 -3.20 -1.62 13.86
C SER A 99 -3.74 -1.57 12.43
N VAL A 100 -4.50 -2.61 12.06
CA VAL A 100 -5.25 -2.60 10.79
C VAL A 100 -6.34 -1.53 10.81
N ALA A 101 -6.88 -1.19 12.00
CA ALA A 101 -7.85 -0.12 12.14
C ALA A 101 -7.21 1.25 11.84
N GLU A 102 -6.00 1.50 12.34
CA GLU A 102 -5.24 2.72 12.02
C GLU A 102 -4.91 2.79 10.52
N LEU A 103 -4.42 1.69 9.94
CA LEU A 103 -4.15 1.61 8.50
C LEU A 103 -5.37 2.06 7.68
N ARG A 104 -6.54 1.51 8.02
CA ARG A 104 -7.80 1.85 7.34
C ARG A 104 -8.18 3.30 7.59
N SER A 105 -8.10 3.76 8.84
CA SER A 105 -8.49 5.12 9.19
C SER A 105 -7.63 6.19 8.53
N VAL A 106 -6.35 5.93 8.28
CA VAL A 106 -5.44 6.88 7.62
C VAL A 106 -5.64 6.86 6.11
N LEU A 107 -5.71 5.67 5.49
CA LEU A 107 -5.75 5.56 4.03
C LEU A 107 -7.16 5.76 3.45
N PHE A 108 -8.18 5.41 4.22
CA PHE A 108 -9.57 5.46 3.79
C PHE A 108 -10.25 6.67 4.37
N ASP A 109 -10.76 7.53 3.50
CA ASP A 109 -11.58 8.66 3.89
C ASP A 109 -13.06 8.25 3.88
N ARG A 110 -13.84 8.71 4.87
CA ARG A 110 -15.24 8.29 5.07
C ARG A 110 -16.24 9.06 4.21
N GLU A 111 -15.79 9.99 3.37
CA GLU A 111 -16.70 10.86 2.60
C GLU A 111 -17.52 10.14 1.51
N ASP A 112 -17.28 8.85 1.23
CA ASP A 112 -18.00 8.08 0.20
C ASP A 112 -19.17 7.21 0.74
N GLU A 113 -19.68 7.46 1.96
CA GLU A 113 -20.93 6.85 2.46
C GLU A 113 -22.19 7.72 2.28
N SER A 114 -22.11 8.85 1.56
CA SER A 114 -23.27 9.74 1.32
C SER A 114 -23.92 9.65 -0.08
N LYS A 115 -23.52 8.67 -0.93
CA LYS A 115 -24.14 8.47 -2.26
C LYS A 115 -24.73 7.08 -2.49
N SER A 116 -25.24 6.44 -1.45
CA SER A 116 -26.05 5.22 -1.61
C SER A 116 -27.13 5.12 -0.54
N LEU A 117 -28.09 6.06 -0.58
CA LEU A 117 -29.45 5.90 -0.09
C LEU A 117 -30.41 6.61 -1.07
#